data_AF-A0A7K7VLF0-F1
#
_entry.id   AF-A0A7K7VLF0-F1
#
_cell.length_a   1.000
_cell.length_b   1.000
_cell.length_c   1.000
_cell.angle_alpha   90.00
_cell.angle_beta   90.00
_cell.angle_gamma   90.00
#
_symmetry.space_group_name_H-M   'P 1'
#
loop_
_entity.id
_entity.type
_entity.pdbx_description
1 polymer ?
#
loop_
_entity_poly.entity_id
_entity_poly.type
_entity_poly.pdbx_seq_one_letter_code
_entity_poly.pdbx_strand_id
1 'polypeptide(L)' 'VKHITEIPHVSTGQVIIERAHRTLKEYLEKQKSPEQQDPTTRLQQVLFTLNFLSLFGDLEQPPVVIH' A
#
# COMPACT_ATOMS: atom_id res chain seq x y z
N VAL A 1 -23.25 6.96 -5.92
CA VAL A 1 -22.33 5.90 -5.45
C VAL A 1 -23.17 4.80 -4.82
N LYS A 2 -22.90 3.51 -5.11
CA LYS A 2 -23.56 2.39 -4.42
C LYS A 2 -22.61 1.90 -3.33
N HIS A 3 -23.06 1.88 -2.08
CA HIS A 3 -22.30 1.31 -0.98
C HIS A 3 -22.63 -0.18 -0.86
N ILE A 4 -21.60 -1.01 -0.76
CA ILE A 4 -21.72 -2.45 -0.51
C ILE A 4 -20.80 -2.72 0.68
N THR A 5 -21.41 -3.20 1.77
CA THR A 5 -20.69 -3.70 2.94
C THR A 5 -20.80 -5.22 2.88
N GLU A 6 -19.67 -5.91 3.02
CA GLU A 6 -19.64 -7.37 3.05
C GLU A 6 -20.13 -7.90 4.41
N ILE A 7 -20.16 -9.22 4.54
CA ILE A 7 -20.68 -9.90 5.74
C ILE A 7 -19.88 -9.43 6.98
N PRO A 8 -20.55 -8.95 8.05
CA PRO A 8 -19.88 -8.54 9.27
C PRO A 8 -18.92 -9.62 9.79
N HIS A 9 -17.72 -9.19 10.20
CA HIS A 9 -16.64 -10.04 10.73
C HIS A 9 -15.99 -11.04 9.76
N VAL A 10 -16.39 -11.09 8.47
CA VAL A 10 -15.72 -11.90 7.45
C VAL A 10 -14.79 -11.01 6.61
N SER A 11 -13.50 -11.00 6.93
CA SER A 11 -12.52 -10.16 6.20
C SER A 11 -12.15 -10.68 4.80
N THR A 12 -12.57 -11.90 4.44
CA THR A 12 -12.12 -12.61 3.24
C THR A 12 -12.37 -11.87 1.92
N GLY A 13 -13.49 -11.14 1.79
CA GLY A 13 -13.76 -10.36 0.57
C GLY A 13 -12.93 -9.07 0.46
N GLN A 14 -12.29 -8.63 1.55
CA GLN A 14 -11.35 -7.49 1.57
C GLN A 14 -9.87 -7.91 1.58
N VAL A 15 -9.55 -9.18 1.31
CA VAL A 15 -8.18 -9.74 1.38
C VAL A 15 -7.14 -8.94 0.55
N ILE A 16 -7.55 -8.33 -0.56
CA ILE A 16 -6.68 -7.47 -1.38
C ILE A 16 -6.28 -6.20 -0.60
N ILE A 17 -7.23 -5.59 0.10
CA ILE A 17 -7.01 -4.40 0.95
C ILE A 17 -6.11 -4.77 2.14
N GLU A 18 -6.37 -5.91 2.78
CA GLU A 18 -5.54 -6.40 3.90
C GLU A 18 -4.09 -6.67 3.47
N ARG A 19 -3.89 -7.27 2.28
CA ARG A 19 -2.56 -7.50 1.71
C ARG A 19 -1.86 -6.17 1.41
N ALA A 20 -2.53 -5.23 0.75
CA ALA A 20 -1.97 -3.91 0.46
C ALA A 20 -1.56 -3.15 1.74
N HIS A 21 -2.41 -3.20 2.77
CA HIS A 21 -2.13 -2.60 4.08
C HIS A 21 -0.93 -3.26 4.80
N ARG A 22 -0.76 -4.58 4.67
CA ARG A 22 0.43 -5.29 5.17
C ARG A 22 1.69 -4.83 4.45
N THR A 23 1.69 -4.81 3.11
CA THR A 23 2.83 -4.35 2.30
C THR A 23 3.20 -2.88 2.61
N LEU A 24 2.20 -2.01 2.81
CA LEU A 24 2.41 -0.62 3.24
C LEU A 24 3.16 -0.53 4.58
N LYS A 25 2.75 -1.31 5.58
CA LYS A 25 3.43 -1.37 6.88
C LYS A 25 4.86 -1.90 6.75
N GLU A 26 5.07 -2.98 6.01
CA GLU A 26 6.41 -3.53 5.80
C GLU A 26 7.38 -2.52 5.16
N TYR A 27 6.90 -1.68 4.23
CA TYR A 27 7.72 -0.64 3.62
C TYR A 27 7.97 0.54 4.58
N LEU A 28 6.99 0.93 5.38
CA LEU A 28 7.18 1.94 6.43
C LEU A 28 8.26 1.51 7.44
N GLU A 29 8.25 0.24 7.88
CA GLU A 29 9.27 -0.29 8.80
C GLU A 29 10.67 -0.40 8.15
N LYS A 30 10.73 -0.71 6.85
CA LYS A 30 12.01 -0.79 6.09
C LYS A 30 12.60 0.59 5.75
N GLN A 31 11.79 1.64 5.76
CA GLN A 31 12.21 2.99 5.41
C GLN A 31 13.13 3.59 6.47
N LYS A 32 14.37 3.90 6.10
CA LYS A 32 15.31 4.66 6.93
C LYS A 32 14.93 6.14 6.95
N SER A 33 13.91 6.51 7.72
CA SER A 33 13.57 7.91 8.03
C SER A 33 14.30 8.39 9.30
N PRO A 34 14.81 9.64 9.35
CA PRO A 34 15.25 10.23 10.62
C PRO A 34 14.07 10.33 11.61
N GLU A 35 14.37 10.26 12.91
CA GLU A 35 13.37 10.19 13.99
C GLU A 35 12.38 11.37 14.02
N GLN A 36 12.78 12.52 13.48
CA GLN A 36 11.97 13.75 13.42
C GLN A 36 11.29 13.97 12.05
N GLN A 37 11.27 12.97 11.15
CA GLN A 37 10.58 13.12 9.86
C GLN A 37 9.07 13.21 10.07
N ASP A 38 8.44 14.20 9.43
CA ASP A 38 6.98 14.33 9.41
C ASP A 38 6.31 13.02 8.91
N PRO A 39 5.34 12.46 9.66
CA PRO A 39 4.66 11.22 9.29
C PRO A 39 3.99 11.25 7.92
N THR A 40 3.48 12.42 7.49
CA THR A 40 2.81 12.58 6.18
C THR A 40 3.82 12.41 5.06
N THR A 41 4.96 13.10 5.16
CA THR A 41 6.09 13.02 4.24
C THR A 41 6.67 11.60 4.19
N ARG A 42 6.78 10.94 5.35
CA ARG A 42 7.21 9.53 5.47
C ARG A 42 6.27 8.60 4.69
N LEU A 43 4.95 8.73 4.90
CA LEU A 43 3.93 7.97 4.19
C LEU A 43 3.93 8.25 2.69
N GLN A 44 4.04 9.52 2.27
CA GLN A 44 4.10 9.91 0.86
C GLN A 44 5.30 9.28 0.13
N GLN A 45 6.47 9.23 0.76
CA GLN A 45 7.66 8.57 0.17
C GLN A 45 7.46 7.07 -0.01
N VAL A 46 6.82 6.38 0.94
CA VAL A 46 6.50 4.95 0.81
C VAL A 46 5.43 4.73 -0.26
N LEU A 47 4.37 5.53 -0.28
CA LEU A 47 3.36 5.46 -1.33
C LEU A 47 3.96 5.76 -2.71
N PHE A 48 4.86 6.73 -2.83
CA PHE A 48 5.58 6.98 -4.08
C PHE A 48 6.47 5.80 -4.47
N THR A 49 7.17 5.18 -3.51
CA THR A 49 8.02 4.01 -3.79
C THR A 49 7.19 2.80 -4.23
N LEU A 50 6.14 2.50 -3.48
CA LEU A 50 5.23 1.39 -3.77
C LEU A 50 4.50 1.58 -5.09
N ASN A 51 4.14 2.83 -5.45
CA ASN A 51 3.43 3.08 -6.71
C ASN A 51 4.38 3.24 -7.92
N PHE A 52 5.48 3.97 -7.80
CA PHE A 52 6.27 4.41 -8.96
C PHE A 52 7.60 3.65 -9.14
N LEU A 53 8.11 2.98 -8.10
CA LEU A 53 9.48 2.42 -8.07
C LEU A 53 9.56 0.92 -7.73
N SER A 54 8.42 0.27 -7.43
CA SER A 54 8.37 -1.12 -6.97
C SER A 54 8.45 -2.12 -8.13
N LEU A 55 9.66 -2.62 -8.42
CA LEU A 55 9.99 -3.52 -9.55
C LEU A 55 9.61 -5.01 -9.35
N PHE A 56 8.51 -5.31 -8.68
CA PHE A 56 8.02 -6.70 -8.56
C PHE A 56 7.10 -7.06 -9.74
N GLY A 57 7.65 -7.68 -10.78
CA GLY A 57 6.84 -8.55 -11.66
C GLY A 57 6.46 -9.84 -10.90
N ASP A 58 5.25 -10.39 -10.99
CA ASP A 58 4.08 -10.03 -11.81
C ASP A 58 2.83 -10.65 -11.10
N LEU A 59 1.55 -10.35 -11.34
CA LEU A 59 0.79 -9.64 -12.39
C LEU A 59 -0.23 -8.68 -11.70
N GLU A 60 -1.07 -7.84 -12.34
CA GLU A 60 -1.41 -7.58 -13.77
C GLU A 60 -1.40 -6.09 -14.13
N GLN A 61 -1.23 -5.18 -13.16
CA GLN A 61 -0.97 -3.80 -13.53
C GLN A 61 -0.04 -3.08 -12.56
N PRO A 62 0.86 -2.25 -13.09
CA PRO A 62 1.88 -1.58 -12.30
C PRO A 62 1.30 -0.30 -11.70
N PRO A 63 1.88 0.25 -10.63
CA PRO A 63 1.11 1.22 -9.85
C PRO A 63 1.37 2.70 -10.20
N VAL A 64 2.36 2.99 -11.05
CA VAL A 64 2.37 4.14 -12.00
C VAL A 64 1.93 3.71 -13.40
N VAL A 65 1.99 2.40 -13.69
CA VAL A 65 1.45 1.67 -14.86
C VAL A 65 2.46 1.14 -15.92
N ILE A 66 3.80 1.12 -15.68
CA ILE A 66 4.81 0.77 -16.72
C ILE A 66 4.49 1.53 -18.04
N HIS A 67 4.20 2.83 -18.03
CA HIS A 67 4.42 3.89 -17.05
C HIS A 67 3.37 5.01 -17.21
#